data_AF-A0A442ZIU5-F1
#
_entry.id   AF-A0A442ZIU5-F1
#
_cell.length_a   1.000
_cell.length_b   1.000
_cell.length_c   1.000
_cell.angle_alpha   90.00
_cell.angle_beta   90.00
_cell.angle_gamma   90.00
#
_symmetry.space_group_name_H-M   'P 1'
#
loop_
_entity.id
_entity.type
_entity.pdbx_description
1 polymer ?
#
loop_
_entity_poly.entity_id
_entity_poly.type
_entity_poly.pdbx_seq_one_letter_code
_entity_poly.pdbx_strand_id
1 'polypeptide(L)'
;MTEIENKALALRYFDGEWELVDKECRCFLSGDMPCSGWMKEYEKKALGSILKTVGPVTTTIGDMVAEGDRVWVEWEISARLTNGNTYNNCYVYMFRFRDKKIVEFKSFVDTLHMYRTMDAPEVRGEAGKRQSPLTSVTARIVADAPDQIDGKE
;
A
#
# COMPACT_ATOMS: atom_id res chain seq x y z
N MET A 1 7.53 -21.70 -5.90
CA MET A 1 6.19 -21.66 -5.29
C MET A 1 5.19 -21.41 -6.39
N THR A 2 4.01 -22.02 -6.30
CA THR A 2 2.92 -21.79 -7.23
C THR A 2 2.21 -20.47 -6.92
N GLU A 3 1.42 -19.97 -7.87
CA GLU A 3 0.58 -18.78 -7.68
C GLU A 3 -0.43 -18.96 -6.55
N ILE A 4 -1.02 -20.15 -6.41
CA ILE A 4 -1.95 -20.48 -5.32
C ILE A 4 -1.23 -20.43 -3.96
N GLU A 5 -0.01 -20.96 -3.87
CA GLU A 5 0.81 -20.89 -2.66
C GLU A 5 1.14 -19.44 -2.29
N ASN A 6 1.47 -18.60 -3.27
CA ASN A 6 1.75 -17.18 -3.03
C ASN A 6 0.50 -16.43 -2.55
N LYS A 7 -0.68 -16.74 -3.10
CA LYS A 7 -1.96 -16.20 -2.60
C LYS A 7 -2.22 -16.61 -1.15
N ALA A 8 -1.99 -17.88 -0.80
CA ALA A 8 -2.13 -18.35 0.58
C ALA A 8 -1.18 -17.62 1.55
N LEU A 9 0.06 -17.34 1.13
CA LEU A 9 1.00 -16.54 1.93
C LEU A 9 0.54 -15.09 2.11
N ALA A 10 -0.05 -14.47 1.08
CA ALA A 10 -0.61 -13.13 1.20
C ALA A 10 -1.76 -13.07 2.22
N LEU A 11 -2.63 -14.09 2.28
CA LEU A 11 -3.69 -14.16 3.29
C LEU A 11 -3.14 -14.27 4.71
N ARG A 12 -2.10 -15.09 4.91
CA ARG A 12 -1.43 -15.23 6.22
C ARG A 12 -0.84 -13.91 6.72
N TYR A 13 -0.32 -13.08 5.83
CA TYR A 13 0.12 -11.73 6.20
C TYR A 13 -1.03 -10.89 6.80
N PHE A 14 -2.23 -10.94 6.22
CA PHE A 14 -3.40 -10.25 6.73
C PHE A 14 -3.93 -10.85 8.04
N ASP A 15 -3.69 -12.14 8.28
CA ASP A 15 -3.98 -12.84 9.56
C ASP A 15 -2.95 -12.53 10.66
N GLY A 16 -1.97 -11.65 10.39
CA GLY A 16 -1.01 -11.17 11.38
C GLY A 16 0.34 -11.89 11.38
N GLU A 17 0.60 -12.77 10.42
CA GLU A 17 1.90 -13.46 10.27
C GLU A 17 2.97 -12.54 9.65
N TRP A 18 3.31 -11.45 10.33
CA TRP A 18 4.23 -10.42 9.84
C TRP A 18 5.69 -10.87 9.79
N GLU A 19 6.04 -12.00 10.40
CA GLU A 19 7.35 -12.65 10.22
C GLU A 19 7.56 -13.14 8.79
N LEU A 20 6.52 -13.22 7.96
CA LEU A 20 6.62 -13.46 6.53
C LEU A 20 7.35 -12.31 5.81
N VAL A 21 7.39 -11.10 6.38
CA VAL A 21 8.11 -9.97 5.81
C VAL A 21 9.60 -10.14 6.01
N ASP A 22 10.35 -10.20 4.91
CA ASP A 22 11.81 -10.22 4.95
C ASP A 22 12.33 -8.93 5.63
N LYS A 23 13.39 -9.03 6.43
CA LYS A 23 14.00 -7.89 7.11
C LYS A 23 14.46 -6.80 6.11
N GLU A 24 14.91 -7.21 4.93
CA GLU A 24 15.36 -6.33 3.84
C GLU A 24 14.21 -6.02 2.85
N CYS A 25 12.97 -6.37 3.19
CA CYS A 25 11.82 -6.12 2.32
C CYS A 25 11.75 -4.64 1.96
N ARG A 26 11.61 -4.34 0.67
CA ARG A 26 11.44 -2.96 0.20
C ARG A 26 9.96 -2.61 0.26
N CYS A 27 9.62 -1.57 1.00
CA CYS A 27 8.24 -1.14 1.18
C CYS A 27 7.99 0.20 0.48
N PHE A 28 6.87 0.33 -0.20
CA PHE A 28 6.42 1.57 -0.83
C PHE A 28 5.00 1.91 -0.38
N LEU A 29 4.72 3.19 -0.13
CA LEU A 29 3.38 3.73 0.07
C LEU A 29 3.09 4.81 -0.96
N SER A 30 1.93 4.76 -1.62
CA SER A 30 1.53 5.76 -2.60
C SER A 30 1.38 7.16 -2.01
N GLY A 31 1.41 8.17 -2.88
CA GLY A 31 1.22 9.58 -2.53
C GLY A 31 2.53 10.34 -2.26
N ASP A 32 2.40 11.41 -1.51
CA ASP A 32 3.45 12.37 -1.14
C ASP A 32 3.31 12.86 0.31
N MET A 33 2.56 12.14 1.16
CA MET A 33 2.57 12.36 2.60
C MET A 33 3.99 12.10 3.17
N PRO A 34 4.32 12.57 4.39
CA PRO A 34 5.65 12.32 4.97
C PRO A 34 6.03 10.83 5.05
N CYS A 35 5.06 9.93 5.20
CA CYS A 35 5.25 8.47 5.18
C CYS A 35 5.19 7.82 3.78
N SER A 36 4.89 8.58 2.71
CA SER A 36 4.80 8.09 1.35
C SER A 36 6.17 7.91 0.67
N GLY A 37 6.22 7.08 -0.36
CA GLY A 37 7.42 6.76 -1.13
C GLY A 37 8.07 5.44 -0.70
N TRP A 38 9.29 5.20 -1.19
CA TRP A 38 10.08 4.04 -0.80
C TRP A 38 10.65 4.21 0.60
N MET A 39 10.24 3.34 1.51
CA MET A 39 10.51 3.46 2.94
C MET A 39 11.92 3.01 3.31
N LYS A 40 12.58 3.86 4.08
CA LYS A 40 13.75 3.53 4.90
C LYS A 40 13.30 2.87 6.20
N GLU A 41 14.25 2.31 6.96
CA GLU A 41 13.94 1.61 8.20
C GLU A 41 13.19 2.48 9.24
N TYR A 42 13.55 3.77 9.36
CA TYR A 42 12.85 4.67 10.28
C TYR A 42 11.41 4.96 9.83
N GLU A 43 11.13 4.99 8.52
CA GLU A 43 9.80 5.24 7.96
C GLU A 43 8.89 4.02 8.18
N LYS A 44 9.45 2.81 8.09
CA LYS A 44 8.75 1.57 8.50
C LYS A 44 8.36 1.62 9.98
N LYS A 45 9.26 2.08 10.85
CA LYS A 45 8.97 2.27 12.28
C LYS A 45 7.91 3.36 12.52
N ALA A 46 7.98 4.46 11.77
CA ALA A 46 7.02 5.56 11.84
C ALA A 46 5.61 5.14 11.41
N LEU A 47 5.48 4.31 10.36
CA LEU A 47 4.21 3.68 9.99
C LEU A 47 3.67 2.80 11.12
N GLY A 48 4.54 2.06 11.81
CA GLY A 48 4.18 1.33 13.02
C GLY A 48 3.64 2.22 14.16
N SER A 49 4.06 3.49 14.24
CA SER A 49 3.50 4.46 15.19
C SER A 49 2.09 4.90 14.78
N ILE A 50 1.82 5.11 13.49
CA ILE A 50 0.46 5.38 12.99
C ILE A 50 -0.49 4.26 13.40
N LEU A 51 -0.08 2.98 13.29
CA LEU A 51 -0.92 1.84 13.67
C LEU A 51 -1.34 1.84 15.14
N LYS A 52 -0.61 2.50 16.04
CA LYS A 52 -1.00 2.65 17.46
C LYS A 52 -2.20 3.58 17.65
N THR A 53 -2.53 4.38 16.65
CA THR A 53 -3.70 5.26 16.65
C THR A 53 -4.96 4.56 16.16
N VAL A 54 -4.83 3.31 15.70
CA VAL A 54 -5.92 2.51 15.12
C VAL A 54 -6.45 1.56 16.18
N GLY A 55 -7.75 1.61 16.44
CA GLY A 55 -8.45 0.66 17.32
C GLY A 55 -8.64 -0.71 16.68
N PRO A 56 -9.55 -1.55 17.19
CA PRO A 56 -9.87 -2.84 16.58
C PRO A 56 -10.19 -2.68 15.08
N VAL A 57 -9.52 -3.50 14.28
CA VAL A 57 -9.58 -3.45 12.83
C VAL A 57 -10.47 -4.57 12.32
N THR A 58 -11.37 -4.25 11.38
CA THR A 58 -11.93 -5.23 10.46
C THR A 58 -11.21 -5.10 9.12
N THR A 59 -10.63 -6.21 8.67
CA THR A 59 -9.95 -6.31 7.38
C THR A 59 -10.83 -7.16 6.45
N THR A 60 -11.11 -6.66 5.25
CA THR A 60 -11.86 -7.40 4.23
C THR A 60 -10.96 -7.58 3.02
N ILE A 61 -10.73 -8.83 2.63
CA ILE A 61 -9.89 -9.17 1.47
C ILE A 61 -10.81 -9.45 0.27
N GLY A 62 -10.56 -8.74 -0.82
CA GLY A 62 -11.26 -8.91 -2.09
C GLY A 62 -10.46 -9.77 -3.06
N ASP A 63 -10.46 -9.36 -4.32
CA ASP A 63 -9.83 -10.11 -5.39
C ASP A 63 -8.31 -10.19 -5.24
N MET A 64 -7.78 -11.33 -5.68
CA MET A 64 -6.36 -11.61 -5.66
C MET A 64 -5.90 -12.16 -7.01
N VAL A 65 -4.93 -11.47 -7.62
CA VAL A 65 -4.31 -11.87 -8.88
C VAL A 65 -2.85 -12.20 -8.62
N ALA A 66 -2.40 -13.36 -9.08
CA ALA A 66 -1.01 -13.79 -8.94
C ALA A 66 -0.43 -14.11 -10.32
N GLU A 67 0.82 -13.71 -10.53
CA GLU A 67 1.59 -14.04 -11.72
C GLU A 67 3.05 -14.22 -11.29
N GLY A 68 3.58 -15.44 -11.46
CA GLY A 68 4.94 -15.78 -11.05
C GLY A 68 5.16 -15.55 -9.55
N ASP A 69 6.10 -14.65 -9.20
CA ASP A 69 6.46 -14.33 -7.82
C ASP A 69 5.66 -13.17 -7.20
N ARG A 70 4.66 -12.63 -7.92
CA ARG A 70 3.88 -11.46 -7.49
C ARG A 70 2.44 -11.80 -7.19
N VAL A 71 1.88 -11.10 -6.20
CA VAL A 71 0.45 -11.15 -5.87
C VAL A 71 -0.07 -9.74 -5.67
N TRP A 72 -1.12 -9.40 -6.40
CA TRP A 72 -1.94 -8.20 -6.19
C TRP A 72 -3.17 -8.56 -5.38
N VAL A 73 -3.51 -7.74 -4.39
CA VAL A 73 -4.61 -7.98 -3.46
C VAL A 73 -5.41 -6.69 -3.27
N GLU A 74 -6.69 -6.73 -3.59
CA GLU A 74 -7.65 -5.70 -3.19
C GLU A 74 -8.07 -5.96 -1.75
N TRP A 75 -8.13 -4.91 -0.93
CA TRP A 75 -8.62 -5.05 0.43
C TRP A 75 -9.11 -3.72 1.00
N GLU A 76 -9.96 -3.82 2.01
CA GLU A 76 -10.46 -2.69 2.76
C GLU A 76 -10.20 -2.86 4.25
N ILE A 77 -10.09 -1.73 4.93
CA ILE A 77 -9.96 -1.66 6.38
C ILE A 77 -11.11 -0.83 6.95
N SER A 78 -11.61 -1.21 8.12
CA SER A 78 -12.49 -0.38 8.93
C SER A 78 -12.04 -0.39 10.38
N ALA A 79 -11.81 0.79 10.95
CA ALA A 79 -11.40 0.94 12.34
C ALA A 79 -11.85 2.28 12.93
N ARG A 80 -11.99 2.33 14.25
CA ARG A 80 -12.09 3.60 14.99
C ARG A 80 -10.69 4.07 15.36
N LEU A 81 -10.37 5.31 15.07
CA LEU A 81 -9.12 5.94 15.45
C LEU A 81 -9.20 6.50 16.89
N THR A 82 -8.05 6.63 17.55
CA THR A 82 -7.96 7.20 18.91
C THR A 82 -8.40 8.67 18.97
N ASN A 83 -8.35 9.39 17.85
CA ASN A 83 -8.87 10.75 17.72
C ASN A 83 -10.40 10.82 17.51
N GLY A 84 -11.10 9.68 17.52
CA GLY A 84 -12.55 9.59 17.36
C GLY A 84 -13.05 9.45 15.92
N ASN A 85 -12.19 9.66 14.92
CA ASN A 85 -12.56 9.48 13.52
C ASN A 85 -12.74 8.00 13.16
N THR A 86 -13.55 7.74 12.14
CA THR A 86 -13.60 6.43 11.47
C THR A 86 -12.59 6.40 10.35
N TYR A 87 -11.77 5.35 10.31
CA TYR A 87 -10.87 5.07 9.20
C TYR A 87 -11.41 3.88 8.42
N ASN A 88 -11.98 4.15 7.24
CA ASN A 88 -12.56 3.16 6.36
C ASN A 88 -11.97 3.32 4.96
N ASN A 89 -10.79 2.73 4.75
CA ASN A 89 -9.99 2.99 3.55
C ASN A 89 -9.90 1.74 2.66
N CYS A 90 -9.74 1.97 1.36
CA CYS A 90 -9.57 0.95 0.34
C CYS A 90 -8.13 0.94 -0.19
N TYR A 91 -7.68 -0.25 -0.56
CA TYR A 91 -6.30 -0.49 -0.89
C TYR A 91 -6.14 -1.50 -2.02
N VAL A 92 -5.01 -1.35 -2.71
CA VAL A 92 -4.41 -2.41 -3.50
C VAL A 92 -2.99 -2.64 -3.00
N TYR A 93 -2.69 -3.87 -2.60
CA TYR A 93 -1.35 -4.30 -2.22
C TYR A 93 -0.71 -5.11 -3.34
N MET A 94 0.58 -4.87 -3.59
CA MET A 94 1.42 -5.77 -4.39
C MET A 94 2.50 -6.37 -3.50
N PHE A 95 2.49 -7.69 -3.40
CA PHE A 95 3.54 -8.47 -2.75
C PHE A 95 4.43 -9.14 -3.79
N ARG A 96 5.74 -9.17 -3.54
CA ARG A 96 6.68 -10.05 -4.24
C ARG A 96 7.28 -11.05 -3.27
N PHE A 97 7.28 -12.32 -3.65
CA PHE A 97 7.70 -13.43 -2.80
C PHE A 97 9.03 -14.03 -3.27
N ARG A 98 9.87 -14.42 -2.31
CA ARG A 98 11.05 -15.25 -2.54
C ARG A 98 11.27 -16.10 -1.30
N ASP A 99 11.51 -17.40 -1.47
CA ASP A 99 11.75 -18.33 -0.36
C ASP A 99 10.70 -18.25 0.76
N LYS A 100 9.41 -18.17 0.38
CA LYS A 100 8.25 -18.01 1.28
C LYS A 100 8.25 -16.71 2.12
N LYS A 101 9.08 -15.73 1.76
CA LYS A 101 9.12 -14.40 2.38
C LYS A 101 8.65 -13.31 1.42
N ILE A 102 8.00 -12.29 1.96
CA ILE A 102 7.67 -11.05 1.25
C ILE A 102 8.95 -10.21 1.19
N VAL A 103 9.48 -10.01 -0.01
CA VAL A 103 10.73 -9.26 -0.26
C VAL A 103 10.50 -7.89 -0.90
N GLU A 104 9.28 -7.64 -1.40
CA GLU A 104 8.83 -6.32 -1.81
C GLU A 104 7.34 -6.18 -1.51
N PHE A 105 6.97 -4.98 -1.06
CA PHE A 105 5.62 -4.62 -0.67
C PHE A 105 5.30 -3.22 -1.20
N LYS A 106 4.20 -3.07 -1.95
CA LYS A 106 3.70 -1.77 -2.39
C LYS A 106 2.26 -1.61 -1.94
N SER A 107 1.98 -0.50 -1.29
CA SER A 107 0.66 -0.09 -0.85
C SER A 107 0.16 1.06 -1.71
N PHE A 108 -0.94 0.81 -2.42
CA PHE A 108 -1.74 1.84 -3.06
C PHE A 108 -2.99 2.04 -2.22
N VAL A 109 -3.24 3.27 -1.82
CA VAL A 109 -4.29 3.63 -0.84
C VAL A 109 -4.96 4.93 -1.26
N ASP A 110 -6.19 5.19 -0.82
CA ASP A 110 -6.73 6.55 -0.80
C ASP A 110 -5.95 7.39 0.22
N THR A 111 -4.90 8.06 -0.27
CA THR A 111 -4.03 8.92 0.52
C THR A 111 -4.75 10.18 1.00
N LEU A 112 -5.78 10.64 0.28
CA LEU A 112 -6.55 11.80 0.69
C LEU A 112 -7.44 11.46 1.88
N HIS A 113 -8.08 10.30 1.87
CA HIS A 113 -8.83 9.80 3.02
C HIS A 113 -7.91 9.62 4.24
N MET A 114 -6.74 9.01 4.05
CA MET A 114 -5.72 8.87 5.08
C MET A 114 -5.32 10.24 5.68
N TYR A 115 -5.01 11.22 4.84
CA TYR A 115 -4.67 12.58 5.27
C TYR A 115 -5.76 13.26 6.10
N ARG A 116 -7.02 13.10 5.69
CA ARG A 116 -8.17 13.72 6.34
C ARG A 116 -8.49 13.11 7.71
N THR A 117 -8.37 11.79 7.83
CA THR A 117 -8.86 11.05 9.00
C THR A 117 -7.78 10.79 10.06
N MET A 118 -6.53 10.54 9.65
CA MET A 118 -5.43 10.27 10.56
C MET A 118 -4.76 11.55 11.05
N ASP A 119 -4.64 11.68 12.37
CA ASP A 119 -3.97 12.81 13.02
C ASP A 119 -2.60 12.39 13.55
N ALA A 120 -1.63 12.30 12.63
CA ALA A 120 -0.26 11.93 12.94
C ALA A 120 0.71 12.79 12.12
N PRO A 121 1.88 13.19 12.66
CA PRO A 121 2.85 14.00 11.93
C PRO A 121 3.40 13.28 10.69
N GLU A 122 3.46 11.95 10.71
CA GLU A 122 3.84 11.11 9.56
C GLU A 122 2.86 11.20 8.38
N VAL A 123 1.65 11.71 8.63
CA VAL A 123 0.59 11.86 7.64
C VAL A 123 0.39 13.33 7.28
N ARG A 124 0.35 14.21 8.27
CA ARG A 124 0.00 15.63 8.13
C ARG A 124 1.19 16.59 8.06
N GLY A 125 2.41 16.08 8.23
CA GLY A 125 3.64 16.87 8.12
C GLY A 125 3.92 17.36 6.70
N GLU A 126 5.12 17.93 6.52
CA GLU A 126 5.55 18.43 5.21
C GLU A 126 5.58 17.32 4.16
N ALA A 127 4.91 17.57 3.03
CA ALA A 127 4.83 16.63 1.94
C ALA A 127 6.22 16.33 1.36
N GLY A 128 6.47 15.05 1.08
CA GLY A 128 7.69 14.59 0.46
C GLY A 128 7.69 14.80 -1.06
N LYS A 129 8.84 14.54 -1.70
CA LYS A 129 8.88 14.41 -3.15
C LYS A 129 8.17 13.12 -3.55
N ARG A 130 7.23 13.22 -4.49
CA ARG A 130 6.58 12.07 -5.11
C ARG A 130 7.62 11.13 -5.72
N GLN A 131 7.50 9.84 -5.42
CA GLN A 131 8.38 8.79 -5.93
C GLN A 131 7.60 7.81 -6.80
N SER A 132 8.28 7.28 -7.82
CA SER A 132 7.69 6.23 -8.66
C SER A 132 7.68 4.88 -7.94
N PRO A 133 6.56 4.13 -7.97
CA PRO A 133 6.53 2.74 -7.50
C PRO A 133 7.19 1.77 -8.47
N LEU A 134 7.53 2.20 -9.69
CA LEU A 134 8.07 1.32 -10.73
C LEU A 134 9.51 0.90 -10.38
N THR A 135 9.73 -0.40 -10.39
CA THR A 135 11.04 -1.02 -10.12
C THR A 135 11.67 -1.59 -11.39
N SER A 136 10.85 -1.74 -12.42
CA SER A 136 11.22 -2.06 -13.81
C SER A 136 10.30 -1.25 -14.72
N VAL A 137 10.84 -0.79 -15.85
CA VAL A 137 10.06 -0.10 -16.89
C VAL A 137 10.09 -0.99 -18.14
N THR A 138 8.94 -1.58 -18.47
CA THR A 138 8.80 -2.46 -19.65
C THR A 138 8.81 -1.66 -20.95
N ALA A 139 8.09 -0.53 -20.95
CA ALA A 139 8.03 0.39 -22.08
C ALA A 139 7.78 1.81 -21.56
N ARG A 140 8.18 2.81 -22.35
CA ARG A 140 7.75 4.19 -22.19
C ARG A 140 7.01 4.58 -23.46
N ILE A 141 5.73 4.87 -23.32
CA ILE A 141 4.88 5.33 -24.41
C ILE A 141 4.67 6.82 -24.19
N VAL A 142 4.99 7.62 -25.20
CA VAL A 142 4.73 9.06 -25.22
C VAL A 142 3.64 9.28 -26.25
N ALA A 143 2.51 9.82 -25.81
CA ALA A 143 1.42 10.24 -26.67
C ALA A 143 1.20 11.73 -26.44
N ASP A 144 0.86 12.45 -27.51
CA ASP A 144 0.39 13.83 -27.38
C ASP A 144 -0.93 13.84 -26.59
N ALA A 145 -1.21 14.96 -25.92
CA ALA A 145 -2.49 15.13 -25.25
C ALA A 145 -3.59 14.90 -26.29
N PRO A 146 -4.62 14.08 -26.00
CA PRO A 146 -5.74 13.96 -26.91
C PRO A 146 -6.30 15.35 -27.14
N ASP A 147 -6.60 15.69 -28.40
CA ASP A 147 -7.36 16.89 -28.73
C ASP A 147 -8.58 16.92 -27.80
N GLN A 148 -8.87 18.10 -27.22
CA GLN A 148 -10.02 18.24 -26.36
C GLN A 148 -11.25 17.70 -27.11
N ILE A 149 -11.93 16.73 -26.52
CA ILE A 149 -13.22 16.27 -27.04
C ILE A 149 -14.14 17.47 -26.87
N ASP A 150 -14.29 18.27 -27.93
CA ASP A 150 -15.21 19.39 -27.99
C ASP A 150 -16.61 18.84 -27.71
N GLY A 151 -17.06 19.01 -26.46
CA GLY A 151 -18.34 18.53 -25.94
C GLY A 151 -19.53 19.29 -26.54
N LYS A 152 -19.72 19.20 -27.85
CA LYS A 152 -20.98 19.55 -28.50
C LYS A 152 -21.83 18.28 -28.60
N GLU A 153 -22.59 18.02 -27.54
CA GLU A 153 -23.92 17.42 -27.67
C GLU A 153 -24.96 18.53 -27.87
#